data_AF-A0A1H0RVH9-F1
#
_entry.id   AF-A0A1H0RVH9-F1
#
_cell.length_a   1.000
_cell.length_b   1.000
_cell.length_c   1.000
_cell.angle_alpha   90.00
_cell.angle_beta   90.00
_cell.angle_gamma   90.00
#
_symmetry.space_group_name_H-M   'P 1'
#
loop_
_entity.id
_entity.type
_entity.pdbx_description
1 polymer ?
#
loop_
_entity_poly.entity_id
_entity_poly.type
_entity_poly.pdbx_seq_one_letter_code
_entity_poly.pdbx_strand_id
1 'polypeptide(L)'
;MNIKQLITDAEFLYLHQHYYGALALSMVVIGASSRKTYPSGTASIATPPGRMNDKEAFQTFLTDNWKGLKPKLEVDGKGYSMAEILYKFYRCNIVHEGALPPEFSFTDQGDESLTITTGGGSPFTINKVWIKALLHTAKSADCNRADFGIKKYELKLTGIDFDPSKHLVDGGIGSSSKKLKPDFIEHIKELILLPIGPDKLRGIDQQTMSDLINEGINESIIPGIAPALYWNNIIDNKNNLTDQGFSLISDLANHYEKVEV
;
A
#
# COMPACT_ATOMS: atom_id res chain seq x y z
N MET A 1 -17.41 16.27 -12.55
CA MET A 1 -17.44 15.27 -11.46
C MET A 1 -16.15 15.44 -10.66
N ASN A 2 -16.21 15.55 -9.34
CA ASN A 2 -15.01 15.69 -8.50
C ASN A 2 -14.58 14.31 -7.94
N ILE A 3 -13.31 14.15 -7.59
CA ILE A 3 -12.75 12.87 -7.10
C ILE A 3 -13.44 12.44 -5.80
N LYS A 4 -13.85 13.39 -4.97
CA LYS A 4 -14.60 13.14 -3.73
C LYS A 4 -15.91 12.39 -3.98
N GLN A 5 -16.71 12.85 -4.94
CA GLN A 5 -17.96 12.20 -5.33
C GLN A 5 -17.71 10.79 -5.85
N LEU A 6 -16.70 10.61 -6.73
CA LEU A 6 -16.34 9.29 -7.25
C LEU A 6 -15.96 8.30 -6.14
N ILE A 7 -15.23 8.77 -5.11
CA ILE A 7 -14.89 7.95 -3.95
C ILE A 7 -16.16 7.59 -3.16
N THR A 8 -17.03 8.57 -2.86
CA THR A 8 -18.29 8.32 -2.16
C THR A 8 -19.18 7.34 -2.91
N ASP A 9 -19.28 7.46 -4.22
CA ASP A 9 -20.05 6.55 -5.07
C ASP A 9 -19.45 5.13 -5.04
N ALA A 10 -18.12 5.01 -5.04
CA ALA A 10 -17.45 3.70 -4.98
C ALA A 10 -17.62 3.04 -3.60
N GLU A 11 -17.52 3.81 -2.52
CA GLU A 11 -17.82 3.37 -1.16
C GLU A 11 -19.28 2.92 -1.04
N PHE A 12 -20.22 3.67 -1.63
CA PHE A 12 -21.63 3.29 -1.66
C PHE A 12 -21.84 1.94 -2.36
N LEU A 13 -21.25 1.74 -3.54
CA LEU A 13 -21.32 0.47 -4.26
C LEU A 13 -20.69 -0.68 -3.46
N TYR A 14 -19.56 -0.43 -2.80
CA TYR A 14 -18.90 -1.41 -1.94
C TYR A 14 -19.82 -1.84 -0.78
N LEU A 15 -20.42 -0.89 -0.08
CA LEU A 15 -21.32 -1.15 1.06
C LEU A 15 -22.57 -1.95 0.66
N HIS A 16 -23.05 -1.77 -0.57
CA HIS A 16 -24.20 -2.49 -1.13
C HIS A 16 -23.79 -3.75 -1.90
N GLN A 17 -22.57 -4.25 -1.70
CA GLN A 17 -22.05 -5.50 -2.29
C GLN A 17 -22.00 -5.50 -3.82
N HIS A 18 -22.01 -4.31 -4.45
CA HIS A 18 -21.79 -4.13 -5.87
C HIS A 18 -20.29 -4.00 -6.18
N TYR A 19 -19.52 -5.00 -5.77
CA TYR A 19 -18.05 -4.92 -5.73
C TYR A 19 -17.40 -4.71 -7.10
N TYR A 20 -17.93 -5.30 -8.17
CA TYR A 20 -17.38 -5.11 -9.51
C TYR A 20 -17.54 -3.65 -9.99
N GLY A 21 -18.71 -3.05 -9.68
CA GLY A 21 -18.95 -1.62 -9.94
C GLY A 21 -18.05 -0.73 -9.09
N ALA A 22 -17.90 -1.07 -7.80
CA ALA A 22 -16.99 -0.36 -6.90
C ALA A 22 -15.52 -0.45 -7.37
N LEU A 23 -15.09 -1.62 -7.87
CA LEU A 23 -13.77 -1.83 -8.44
C LEU A 23 -13.57 -0.99 -9.70
N ALA A 24 -14.51 -1.02 -10.65
CA ALA A 24 -14.45 -0.19 -11.85
C ALA A 24 -14.33 1.31 -11.49
N LEU A 25 -15.14 1.76 -10.53
CA LEU A 25 -15.13 3.15 -10.10
C LEU A 25 -13.85 3.53 -9.35
N SER A 26 -13.27 2.62 -8.56
CA SER A 26 -11.97 2.82 -7.93
C SER A 26 -10.85 2.99 -8.96
N MET A 27 -10.89 2.30 -10.11
CA MET A 27 -9.92 2.50 -11.20
C MET A 27 -10.06 3.89 -11.83
N VAL A 28 -11.29 4.40 -11.96
CA VAL A 28 -11.56 5.77 -12.43
C VAL A 28 -11.03 6.78 -11.43
N VAL A 29 -11.26 6.58 -10.12
CA VAL A 29 -10.74 7.42 -9.04
C VAL A 29 -9.21 7.51 -9.09
N ILE A 30 -8.51 6.38 -9.25
CA ILE A 30 -7.05 6.36 -9.35
C ILE A 30 -6.59 7.09 -10.61
N GLY A 31 -7.25 6.86 -11.76
CA GLY A 31 -6.92 7.57 -13.00
C GLY A 31 -7.13 9.09 -12.91
N ALA A 32 -8.20 9.54 -12.24
CA ALA A 32 -8.43 10.96 -12.01
C ALA A 32 -7.39 11.56 -11.07
N SER A 33 -7.03 10.84 -10.00
CA SER A 33 -6.02 11.25 -9.02
C SER A 33 -4.64 11.32 -9.65
N SER A 34 -4.27 10.33 -10.47
CA SER A 34 -2.99 10.32 -11.18
C SER A 34 -2.87 11.49 -12.15
N ARG A 35 -3.96 11.91 -12.80
CA ARG A 35 -3.97 13.11 -13.67
C ARG A 35 -3.97 14.43 -12.92
N LYS A 36 -4.49 14.45 -11.69
CA LYS A 36 -4.35 15.61 -10.79
C LYS A 36 -2.89 15.76 -10.33
N THR A 37 -2.20 14.66 -10.03
CA THR A 37 -0.78 14.65 -9.66
C THR A 37 0.14 14.89 -10.85
N TYR A 38 -0.17 14.30 -12.01
CA TYR A 38 0.61 14.37 -13.24
C TYR A 38 -0.24 14.92 -14.40
N PRO A 39 -0.39 16.26 -14.47
CA PRO A 39 -1.18 16.90 -15.53
C PRO A 39 -0.65 16.64 -16.94
N SER A 40 -1.49 16.88 -17.95
CA SER A 40 -1.09 16.80 -19.35
C SER A 40 0.11 17.72 -19.63
N GLY A 41 1.18 17.14 -20.16
CA GLY A 41 2.43 17.87 -20.43
C GLY A 41 3.57 17.58 -19.46
N THR A 42 3.31 16.88 -18.34
CA THR A 42 4.36 16.33 -17.48
C THR A 42 5.36 15.53 -18.31
N ALA A 43 6.66 15.73 -18.06
CA ALA A 43 7.72 15.00 -18.76
C ALA A 43 7.65 13.50 -18.44
N SER A 44 7.87 12.66 -19.45
CA SER A 44 7.95 11.21 -19.27
C SER A 44 9.25 10.85 -18.55
N ILE A 45 9.12 10.05 -17.50
CA ILE A 45 10.22 9.38 -16.80
C ILE A 45 10.71 8.20 -17.65
N ALA A 46 9.78 7.45 -18.25
CA ALA A 46 10.07 6.24 -19.01
C ALA A 46 10.69 6.52 -20.38
N THR A 47 10.32 7.63 -21.02
CA THR A 47 10.76 7.98 -22.38
C THR A 47 11.08 9.48 -22.55
N PRO A 48 12.13 10.01 -21.91
CA PRO A 48 12.57 11.40 -22.13
C PRO A 48 13.06 11.62 -23.58
N PRO A 49 12.75 12.75 -24.25
CA PRO A 49 12.07 13.96 -23.77
C PRO A 49 10.53 13.94 -23.98
N GLY A 50 9.93 12.76 -24.10
CA GLY A 50 8.49 12.59 -24.32
C GLY A 50 7.62 13.10 -23.17
N ARG A 51 6.30 13.05 -23.37
CA ARG A 51 5.30 13.43 -22.37
C ARG A 51 4.71 12.19 -21.70
N MET A 52 4.43 12.32 -20.41
CA MET A 52 3.83 11.27 -19.59
C MET A 52 2.43 10.93 -20.10
N ASN A 53 2.28 9.71 -20.60
CA ASN A 53 0.99 9.20 -21.06
C ASN A 53 0.12 8.71 -19.88
N ASP A 54 -1.09 8.23 -20.18
CA ASP A 54 -2.05 7.83 -19.16
C ASP A 54 -1.61 6.62 -18.34
N LYS A 55 -1.01 5.65 -19.04
CA LYS A 55 -0.40 4.47 -18.44
C LYS A 55 0.68 4.84 -17.45
N GLU A 56 1.62 5.68 -17.87
CA GLU A 56 2.73 6.10 -17.05
C GLU A 56 2.25 6.89 -15.83
N ALA A 57 1.36 7.88 -16.01
CA ALA A 57 0.80 8.64 -14.89
C ALA A 57 0.10 7.73 -13.86
N PHE A 58 -0.74 6.81 -14.31
CA PHE A 58 -1.43 5.85 -13.44
C PHE A 58 -0.46 4.95 -12.67
N GLN A 59 0.53 4.38 -13.37
CA GLN A 59 1.47 3.43 -12.77
C GLN A 59 2.42 4.11 -11.80
N THR A 60 2.92 5.29 -12.15
CA THR A 60 3.76 6.11 -11.28
C THR A 60 2.99 6.53 -10.03
N PHE A 61 1.74 7.00 -10.18
CA PHE A 61 0.90 7.36 -9.04
C PHE A 61 0.73 6.20 -8.04
N LEU A 62 0.40 4.99 -8.51
CA LEU A 62 0.28 3.84 -7.59
C LEU A 62 1.63 3.48 -6.97
N THR A 63 2.71 3.49 -7.76
CA THR A 63 4.05 3.13 -7.27
C THR A 63 4.52 4.09 -6.18
N ASP A 64 4.27 5.39 -6.34
CA ASP A 64 4.69 6.42 -5.39
C ASP A 64 3.86 6.41 -4.10
N ASN A 65 2.61 5.97 -4.17
CA ASN A 65 1.75 5.88 -2.99
C ASN A 65 1.82 4.53 -2.27
N TRP A 66 2.35 3.48 -2.92
CA TRP A 66 2.46 2.13 -2.33
C TRP A 66 3.90 1.72 -1.95
N LYS A 67 4.82 2.70 -1.89
CA LYS A 67 6.25 2.59 -1.52
C LYS A 67 6.60 1.28 -0.81
N GLY A 68 7.02 0.26 -1.57
CA GLY A 68 7.40 -1.05 -1.05
C GLY A 68 6.67 -2.25 -1.67
N LEU A 69 5.44 -2.06 -2.17
CA LEU A 69 4.72 -3.07 -2.96
C LEU A 69 5.30 -3.14 -4.38
N LYS A 70 6.37 -3.90 -4.54
CA LYS A 70 6.90 -4.31 -5.85
C LYS A 70 6.74 -5.82 -6.09
N PRO A 71 5.57 -6.45 -5.82
CA PRO A 71 5.40 -7.82 -6.27
C PRO A 71 5.50 -7.81 -7.79
N LYS A 72 6.50 -8.54 -8.31
CA LYS A 72 6.59 -8.89 -9.73
C LYS A 72 5.93 -10.23 -9.87
N LEU A 73 4.81 -10.25 -10.58
CA LEU A 73 4.10 -11.46 -10.91
C LEU A 73 4.47 -11.89 -12.32
N GLU A 74 4.80 -13.15 -12.51
CA GLU A 74 4.95 -13.72 -13.83
C GLU A 74 3.59 -14.16 -14.37
N VAL A 75 3.20 -13.62 -15.54
CA VAL A 75 2.02 -14.02 -16.31
C VAL A 75 2.49 -14.32 -17.72
N ASP A 76 2.26 -15.54 -18.19
CA ASP A 76 2.69 -16.02 -19.51
C ASP A 76 4.18 -15.78 -19.80
N GLY A 77 5.05 -16.07 -18.83
CA GLY A 77 6.50 -15.87 -18.96
C GLY A 77 6.96 -14.40 -18.89
N LYS A 78 6.05 -13.46 -18.61
CA LYS A 78 6.36 -12.03 -18.49
C LYS A 78 6.10 -11.53 -17.07
N GLY A 79 7.10 -10.87 -16.49
CA GLY A 79 6.96 -10.19 -15.20
C GLY A 79 6.16 -8.88 -15.32
N TYR A 80 5.15 -8.71 -14.48
CA TYR A 80 4.34 -7.51 -14.32
C TYR A 80 4.36 -7.04 -12.86
N SER A 81 4.47 -5.73 -12.65
CA SER A 81 4.19 -5.11 -11.36
C SER A 81 2.68 -5.03 -11.08
N MET A 82 2.31 -4.86 -9.82
CA MET A 82 0.89 -4.67 -9.46
C MET A 82 0.26 -3.48 -10.18
N ALA A 83 0.97 -2.35 -10.27
CA ALA A 83 0.50 -1.18 -10.99
C ALA A 83 0.27 -1.46 -12.49
N GLU A 84 1.13 -2.29 -13.11
CA GLU A 84 0.92 -2.75 -14.48
C GLU A 84 -0.29 -3.67 -14.61
N ILE A 85 -0.49 -4.59 -13.67
CA ILE A 85 -1.64 -5.49 -13.66
C ILE A 85 -2.94 -4.69 -13.56
N LEU A 86 -3.01 -3.77 -12.60
CA LEU A 86 -4.19 -2.95 -12.36
C LEU A 86 -4.50 -2.04 -13.55
N TYR A 87 -3.49 -1.45 -14.19
CA TYR A 87 -3.73 -0.64 -15.38
C TYR A 87 -4.18 -1.50 -16.56
N LYS A 88 -3.39 -2.51 -16.92
CA LYS A 88 -3.55 -3.26 -18.17
C LYS A 88 -4.76 -4.19 -18.11
N PHE A 89 -4.90 -4.94 -17.03
CA PHE A 89 -5.87 -6.04 -16.96
C PHE A 89 -7.17 -5.60 -16.27
N TYR A 90 -7.09 -4.83 -15.19
CA TYR A 90 -8.30 -4.37 -14.49
C TYR A 90 -8.87 -3.12 -15.14
N ARG A 91 -8.18 -1.98 -15.09
CA ARG A 91 -8.71 -0.71 -15.61
C ARG A 91 -9.07 -0.81 -17.09
N CYS A 92 -8.14 -1.17 -17.96
CA CYS A 92 -8.44 -1.17 -19.40
C CYS A 92 -9.55 -2.17 -19.75
N ASN A 93 -9.54 -3.40 -19.24
CA ASN A 93 -10.55 -4.38 -19.64
C ASN A 93 -11.90 -4.17 -18.93
N ILE A 94 -11.93 -3.89 -17.62
CA ILE A 94 -13.20 -3.63 -16.91
C ILE A 94 -13.88 -2.39 -17.47
N VAL A 95 -13.13 -1.30 -17.70
CA VAL A 95 -13.71 -0.02 -18.10
C VAL A 95 -14.03 0.04 -19.60
N HIS A 96 -13.23 -0.58 -20.48
CA HIS A 96 -13.45 -0.51 -21.92
C HIS A 96 -14.17 -1.73 -22.50
N GLU A 97 -13.90 -2.92 -21.98
CA GLU A 97 -14.41 -4.19 -22.54
C GLU A 97 -15.51 -4.82 -21.68
N GLY A 98 -15.70 -4.35 -20.44
CA GLY A 98 -16.72 -4.85 -19.52
C GLY A 98 -16.47 -6.26 -18.97
N ALA A 99 -15.28 -6.83 -19.21
CA ALA A 99 -14.90 -8.17 -18.76
C ALA A 99 -13.42 -8.24 -18.41
N LEU A 100 -13.02 -9.16 -17.52
CA LEU A 100 -11.60 -9.46 -17.27
C LEU A 100 -11.11 -10.55 -18.24
N PRO A 101 -9.83 -10.53 -18.65
CA PRO A 101 -9.23 -11.65 -19.38
C PRO A 101 -9.26 -12.94 -18.54
N PRO A 102 -9.26 -14.13 -19.16
CA PRO A 102 -9.35 -15.41 -18.45
C PRO A 102 -8.26 -15.64 -17.40
N GLU A 103 -7.11 -14.98 -17.55
CA GLU A 103 -5.97 -15.09 -16.66
C GLU A 103 -6.14 -14.25 -15.38
N PHE A 104 -7.18 -13.41 -15.30
CA PHE A 104 -7.44 -12.49 -14.20
C PHE A 104 -8.87 -12.65 -13.69
N SER A 105 -9.04 -12.59 -12.37
CA SER A 105 -10.35 -12.73 -11.74
C SER A 105 -10.49 -11.79 -10.56
N PHE A 106 -11.74 -11.50 -10.20
CA PHE A 106 -12.09 -10.75 -9.00
C PHE A 106 -13.02 -11.59 -8.15
N THR A 107 -12.77 -11.65 -6.84
CA THR A 107 -13.60 -12.40 -5.89
C THR A 107 -14.06 -11.53 -4.74
N ASP A 108 -15.29 -11.74 -4.28
CA ASP A 108 -15.81 -11.21 -3.03
C ASP A 108 -15.66 -12.19 -1.85
N GLN A 109 -15.25 -13.42 -2.15
CA GLN A 109 -14.96 -14.49 -1.19
C GLN A 109 -13.53 -14.37 -0.65
N GLY A 110 -13.35 -14.77 0.60
CA GLY A 110 -12.05 -14.75 1.27
C GLY A 110 -12.08 -14.00 2.59
N ASP A 111 -10.96 -14.02 3.29
CA ASP A 111 -10.74 -13.21 4.48
C ASP A 111 -10.68 -11.72 4.14
N GLU A 112 -10.80 -10.86 5.15
CA GLU A 112 -10.69 -9.40 5.02
C GLU A 112 -9.21 -8.94 4.85
N SER A 113 -8.30 -9.85 4.48
CA SER A 113 -6.90 -9.53 4.24
C SER A 113 -6.65 -9.22 2.76
N LEU A 114 -5.63 -8.42 2.45
CA LEU A 114 -5.23 -8.11 1.08
C LEU A 114 -4.56 -9.34 0.46
N THR A 115 -5.33 -10.19 -0.21
CA THR A 115 -4.83 -11.44 -0.80
C THR A 115 -4.59 -11.31 -2.30
N ILE A 116 -3.60 -12.08 -2.75
CA ILE A 116 -3.33 -12.38 -4.15
C ILE A 116 -3.23 -13.90 -4.24
N THR A 117 -4.04 -14.52 -5.09
CA THR A 117 -3.95 -15.98 -5.32
C THR A 117 -3.35 -16.25 -6.69
N THR A 118 -2.21 -16.95 -6.70
CA THR A 118 -1.53 -17.41 -7.92
C THR A 118 -1.08 -18.87 -7.74
N GLY A 119 -1.50 -19.78 -8.63
CA GLY A 119 -1.02 -21.16 -8.61
C GLY A 119 -1.82 -22.12 -9.50
N GLY A 120 -1.15 -23.12 -10.06
CA GLY A 120 -1.78 -24.33 -10.62
C GLY A 120 -2.71 -24.14 -11.82
N GLY A 121 -2.51 -23.09 -12.63
CA GLY A 121 -3.40 -22.78 -13.77
C GLY A 121 -4.68 -22.03 -13.39
N SER A 122 -4.80 -21.56 -12.15
CA SER A 122 -5.88 -20.67 -11.72
C SER A 122 -5.57 -19.21 -12.07
N PRO A 123 -6.60 -18.39 -12.37
CA PRO A 123 -6.42 -16.98 -12.68
C PRO A 123 -5.84 -16.20 -11.51
N PHE A 124 -5.05 -15.17 -11.82
CA PHE A 124 -4.64 -14.16 -10.86
C PHE A 124 -5.86 -13.47 -10.29
N THR A 125 -6.13 -13.71 -9.00
CA THR A 125 -7.35 -13.23 -8.36
C THR A 125 -7.03 -12.17 -7.31
N ILE A 126 -7.68 -11.00 -7.41
CA ILE A 126 -7.73 -10.00 -6.34
C ILE A 126 -9.09 -10.06 -5.65
N ASN A 127 -9.12 -9.77 -4.34
CA ASN A 127 -10.36 -9.76 -3.57
C ASN A 127 -10.92 -8.34 -3.37
N LYS A 128 -12.12 -8.23 -2.79
CA LYS A 128 -12.80 -6.96 -2.47
C LYS A 128 -11.98 -5.99 -1.63
N VAL A 129 -11.01 -6.45 -0.83
CA VAL A 129 -10.16 -5.60 0.02
C VAL A 129 -9.29 -4.66 -0.81
N TRP A 130 -8.95 -5.04 -2.04
CA TRP A 130 -8.26 -4.15 -2.98
C TRP A 130 -9.04 -2.88 -3.30
N ILE A 131 -10.37 -2.92 -3.27
CA ILE A 131 -11.21 -1.74 -3.49
C ILE A 131 -10.95 -0.72 -2.38
N LYS A 132 -11.01 -1.15 -1.11
CA LYS A 132 -10.69 -0.29 0.04
C LYS A 132 -9.28 0.28 -0.07
N ALA A 133 -8.29 -0.56 -0.41
CA ALA A 133 -6.91 -0.13 -0.58
C ALA A 133 -6.76 0.97 -1.66
N LEU A 134 -7.40 0.81 -2.82
CA LEU A 134 -7.37 1.80 -3.90
C LEU A 134 -8.06 3.11 -3.51
N LEU A 135 -9.23 3.03 -2.87
CA LEU A 135 -9.95 4.22 -2.42
C LEU A 135 -9.17 4.96 -1.33
N HIS A 136 -8.60 4.23 -0.37
CA HIS A 136 -7.71 4.80 0.65
C HIS A 136 -6.50 5.51 0.01
N THR A 137 -5.85 4.86 -0.97
CA THR A 137 -4.72 5.42 -1.71
C THR A 137 -5.09 6.75 -2.35
N ALA A 138 -6.23 6.82 -3.03
CA ALA A 138 -6.68 8.05 -3.66
C ALA A 138 -7.07 9.13 -2.64
N LYS A 139 -7.72 8.75 -1.53
CA LYS A 139 -8.18 9.66 -0.48
C LYS A 139 -7.00 10.31 0.26
N SER A 140 -5.97 9.52 0.55
CA SER A 140 -4.78 9.93 1.30
C SER A 140 -3.71 10.63 0.46
N ALA A 141 -3.80 10.53 -0.88
CA ALA A 141 -2.84 11.18 -1.77
C ALA A 141 -2.79 12.70 -1.57
N ASP A 142 -1.58 13.27 -1.66
CA ASP A 142 -1.30 14.70 -1.49
C ASP A 142 -2.22 15.61 -2.31
N CYS A 143 -2.56 15.19 -3.53
CA CYS A 143 -3.40 15.95 -4.43
C CYS A 143 -4.89 15.98 -3.99
N ASN A 144 -5.34 15.06 -3.13
CA ASN A 144 -6.76 14.91 -2.77
C ASN A 144 -7.05 15.09 -1.28
N ARG A 145 -6.07 14.85 -0.39
CA ARG A 145 -6.27 14.80 1.07
C ARG A 145 -7.03 15.99 1.66
N ALA A 146 -6.80 17.19 1.13
CA ALA A 146 -7.47 18.41 1.58
C ALA A 146 -9.00 18.35 1.38
N ASP A 147 -9.45 17.75 0.28
CA ASP A 147 -10.88 17.58 -0.03
C ASP A 147 -11.59 16.67 0.99
N PHE A 148 -10.82 15.86 1.73
CA PHE A 148 -11.26 14.92 2.76
C PHE A 148 -10.95 15.38 4.19
N GLY A 149 -10.40 16.57 4.38
CA GLY A 149 -9.97 17.05 5.70
C GLY A 149 -8.83 16.22 6.31
N ILE A 150 -8.09 15.49 5.48
CA ILE A 150 -6.94 14.69 5.92
C ILE A 150 -5.73 15.62 5.98
N LYS A 151 -5.22 15.80 7.19
CA LYS A 151 -4.00 16.57 7.47
C LYS A 151 -2.77 15.82 6.98
N LYS A 152 -1.78 16.56 6.48
CA LYS A 152 -0.46 15.98 6.20
C LYS A 152 0.28 15.83 7.52
N TYR A 153 0.93 14.69 7.68
CA TYR A 153 1.87 14.48 8.76
C TYR A 153 3.22 14.04 8.20
N GLU A 154 4.27 14.38 8.92
CA GLU A 154 5.62 13.89 8.70
C GLU A 154 6.17 13.35 10.02
N LEU A 155 7.09 12.40 9.94
CA LEU A 155 7.82 11.91 11.10
C LEU A 155 9.10 12.74 11.26
N LYS A 156 9.22 13.44 12.39
CA LYS A 156 10.44 14.13 12.78
C LYS A 156 11.20 13.30 13.79
N LEU A 157 12.50 13.16 13.56
CA LEU A 157 13.39 12.52 14.51
C LEU A 157 13.48 13.37 15.79
N THR A 158 13.35 12.72 16.94
CA THR A 158 13.56 13.32 18.25
C THR A 158 14.87 12.80 18.84
N GLY A 159 15.70 13.73 19.34
CA GLY A 159 17.05 13.42 19.84
C GLY A 159 18.14 13.54 18.76
N ILE A 160 19.40 13.62 19.21
CA ILE A 160 20.55 14.03 18.39
C ILE A 160 21.32 12.82 17.82
N ASP A 161 21.15 11.60 18.36
CA ASP A 161 22.03 10.45 18.09
C ASP A 161 21.33 9.14 17.68
N PHE A 162 20.05 9.19 17.27
CA PHE A 162 19.39 7.98 16.79
C PHE A 162 19.80 7.65 15.36
N ASP A 163 20.52 6.54 15.21
CA ASP A 163 20.82 5.95 13.92
C ASP A 163 20.03 4.64 13.78
N PRO A 164 18.89 4.65 13.06
CA PRO A 164 18.09 3.45 12.82
C PRO A 164 18.91 2.34 12.17
N SER A 165 19.98 2.69 11.44
CA SER A 165 20.84 1.73 10.76
C SER A 165 21.71 0.90 11.70
N LYS A 166 21.91 1.34 12.95
CA LYS A 166 22.64 0.56 13.97
C LYS A 166 21.82 -0.60 14.53
N HIS A 167 20.49 -0.46 14.62
CA HIS A 167 19.57 -1.56 14.98
C HIS A 167 19.55 -2.68 13.92
N LEU A 168 20.10 -2.45 12.72
CA LEU A 168 20.24 -3.45 11.65
C LEU A 168 21.29 -4.54 11.93
N VAL A 169 22.13 -4.35 12.96
CA VAL A 169 23.37 -5.13 13.16
C VAL A 169 23.31 -6.05 14.38
N ASP A 170 22.54 -5.72 15.42
CA ASP A 170 22.65 -6.39 16.73
C ASP A 170 21.47 -7.31 17.09
N GLY A 171 20.54 -7.56 16.16
CA GLY A 171 19.46 -8.53 16.31
C GLY A 171 19.94 -9.98 16.22
N GLY A 172 20.77 -10.41 17.17
CA GLY A 172 21.13 -11.81 17.33
C GLY A 172 19.94 -12.62 17.84
N ILE A 173 19.35 -13.46 17.00
CA ILE A 173 18.83 -14.81 17.29
C ILE A 173 18.70 -15.55 15.94
N GLY A 174 19.49 -16.61 15.80
CA GLY A 174 19.15 -17.79 14.99
C GLY A 174 18.95 -17.63 13.48
N SER A 175 20.02 -17.90 12.73
CA SER A 175 20.07 -18.28 11.31
C SER A 175 19.99 -17.15 10.25
N SER A 176 21.13 -16.94 9.58
CA SER A 176 21.34 -16.10 8.39
C SER A 176 21.01 -14.60 8.54
N SER A 177 22.05 -13.86 8.92
CA SER A 177 22.19 -12.40 9.02
C SER A 177 21.78 -11.61 7.76
N LYS A 178 20.48 -11.50 7.50
CA LYS A 178 19.96 -10.53 6.54
C LYS A 178 19.79 -9.20 7.26
N LYS A 179 20.82 -8.35 7.19
CA LYS A 179 20.71 -6.94 7.62
C LYS A 179 19.45 -6.36 6.97
N LEU A 180 18.55 -5.81 7.78
CA LEU A 180 17.41 -5.06 7.25
C LEU A 180 17.97 -3.92 6.37
N LYS A 181 17.33 -3.65 5.25
CA LYS A 181 17.82 -2.60 4.34
C LYS A 181 17.41 -1.22 4.88
N PRO A 182 18.22 -0.15 4.71
CA PRO A 182 17.80 1.21 5.08
C PRO A 182 16.42 1.57 4.52
N ASP A 183 16.15 1.22 3.26
CA ASP A 183 14.85 1.42 2.61
C ASP A 183 13.69 0.74 3.36
N PHE A 184 13.95 -0.38 4.04
CA PHE A 184 12.92 -1.09 4.81
C PHE A 184 12.55 -0.35 6.11
N ILE A 185 13.50 0.37 6.72
CA ILE A 185 13.18 1.23 7.86
C ILE A 185 12.27 2.37 7.42
N GLU A 186 12.56 2.99 6.26
CA GLU A 186 11.66 4.00 5.69
C GLU A 186 10.27 3.42 5.40
N HIS A 187 10.18 2.18 4.90
CA HIS A 187 8.89 1.52 4.76
C HIS A 187 8.16 1.35 6.11
N ILE A 188 8.83 0.92 7.18
CA ILE A 188 8.19 0.83 8.50
C ILE A 188 7.72 2.20 9.00
N LYS A 189 8.51 3.25 8.79
CA LYS A 189 8.12 4.61 9.14
C LYS A 189 6.86 5.05 8.41
N GLU A 190 6.86 4.92 7.08
CA GLU A 190 5.77 5.40 6.23
C GLU A 190 4.50 4.56 6.38
N LEU A 191 4.64 3.26 6.62
CA LEU A 191 3.52 2.32 6.60
C LEU A 191 3.01 1.95 7.99
N ILE A 192 3.82 2.05 9.06
CA ILE A 192 3.38 1.71 10.43
C ILE A 192 3.33 2.97 11.30
N LEU A 193 4.47 3.66 11.47
CA LEU A 193 4.54 4.78 12.41
C LEU A 193 3.69 5.96 11.98
N LEU A 194 3.77 6.34 10.70
CA LEU A 194 3.05 7.50 10.19
C LEU A 194 1.54 7.29 10.25
N PRO A 195 0.98 6.12 9.84
CA PRO A 195 -0.47 5.93 9.90
C PRO A 195 -1.00 5.74 11.33
N ILE A 196 -0.36 4.88 12.14
CA ILE A 196 -0.83 4.58 13.52
C ILE A 196 -0.53 5.73 14.48
N GLY A 197 0.67 6.30 14.40
CA GLY A 197 1.20 7.32 15.32
C GLY A 197 2.24 6.75 16.29
N PRO A 198 3.45 7.33 16.40
CA PRO A 198 4.46 6.91 17.37
C PRO A 198 3.98 6.98 18.82
N ASP A 199 3.09 7.92 19.13
CA ASP A 199 2.48 8.13 20.44
C ASP A 199 1.63 6.93 20.88
N LYS A 200 0.90 6.30 19.96
CA LYS A 200 0.10 5.10 20.25
C LYS A 200 0.95 3.84 20.39
N LEU A 201 2.11 3.80 19.74
CA LEU A 201 3.02 2.66 19.73
C LEU A 201 4.01 2.68 20.90
N ARG A 202 4.08 3.78 21.67
CA ARG A 202 5.08 3.98 22.71
C ARG A 202 4.66 3.34 24.04
N GLY A 203 5.54 2.53 24.62
CA GLY A 203 5.38 1.99 25.98
C GLY A 203 4.27 0.95 26.16
N ILE A 204 3.72 0.44 25.05
CA ILE A 204 2.75 -0.65 25.05
C ILE A 204 3.45 -2.01 24.93
N ASP A 205 2.76 -3.08 25.31
CA ASP A 205 3.26 -4.44 25.15
C ASP A 205 3.12 -4.95 23.70
N GLN A 206 3.82 -6.04 23.39
CA GLN A 206 3.90 -6.64 22.05
C GLN A 206 2.56 -7.14 21.52
N GLN A 207 1.65 -7.61 22.38
CA GLN A 207 0.33 -8.05 21.94
C GLN A 207 -0.52 -6.85 21.54
N THR A 208 -0.58 -5.83 22.40
CA THR A 208 -1.30 -4.58 22.09
C THR A 208 -0.77 -3.93 20.82
N MET A 209 0.55 -3.93 20.60
CA MET A 209 1.15 -3.40 19.37
C MET A 209 0.79 -4.24 18.13
N SER A 210 0.77 -5.56 18.26
CA SER A 210 0.35 -6.47 17.18
C SER A 210 -1.10 -6.22 16.79
N ASP A 211 -1.98 -6.01 17.77
CA ASP A 211 -3.39 -5.75 17.53
C ASP A 211 -3.61 -4.44 16.75
N LEU A 212 -2.89 -3.36 17.12
CA LEU A 212 -2.94 -2.06 16.41
C LEU A 212 -2.43 -2.17 14.96
N ILE A 213 -1.38 -2.95 14.72
CA ILE A 213 -0.85 -3.15 13.37
C ILE A 213 -1.85 -3.97 12.54
N ASN A 214 -2.43 -5.02 13.11
CA ASN A 214 -3.44 -5.83 12.45
C ASN A 214 -4.71 -5.04 12.13
N GLU A 215 -5.15 -4.17 13.05
CA GLU A 215 -6.23 -3.21 12.80
C GLU A 215 -5.87 -2.31 11.61
N GLY A 216 -4.67 -1.70 11.60
CA GLY A 216 -4.21 -0.88 10.48
C GLY A 216 -4.12 -1.62 9.13
N ILE A 217 -3.72 -2.89 9.14
CA ILE A 217 -3.70 -3.75 7.94
C ILE A 217 -5.14 -4.00 7.46
N ASN A 218 -6.04 -4.40 8.36
CA ASN A 218 -7.43 -4.76 8.05
C ASN A 218 -8.26 -3.55 7.59
N GLU A 219 -8.01 -2.38 8.17
CA GLU A 219 -8.63 -1.11 7.76
C GLU A 219 -8.03 -0.55 6.46
N SER A 220 -7.08 -1.27 5.83
CA SER A 220 -6.37 -0.83 4.63
C SER A 220 -5.65 0.51 4.81
N ILE A 221 -5.35 0.86 6.06
CA ILE A 221 -4.46 1.97 6.42
C ILE A 221 -3.03 1.60 6.03
N ILE A 222 -2.71 0.29 6.04
CA ILE A 222 -1.40 -0.26 5.71
C ILE A 222 -1.51 -1.31 4.59
N PRO A 223 -1.89 -0.93 3.36
CA PRO A 223 -2.17 -1.91 2.32
C PRO A 223 -0.90 -2.66 1.89
N GLY A 224 -0.94 -3.99 1.99
CA GLY A 224 0.00 -4.90 1.34
C GLY A 224 1.43 -4.90 1.87
N ILE A 225 1.67 -4.40 3.08
CA ILE A 225 2.97 -4.53 3.73
C ILE A 225 3.18 -5.93 4.34
N ALA A 226 2.11 -6.66 4.67
CA ALA A 226 2.21 -7.91 5.44
C ALA A 226 3.23 -8.91 4.85
N PRO A 227 3.29 -9.15 3.51
CA PRO A 227 4.35 -9.98 2.94
C PRO A 227 5.76 -9.43 3.17
N ALA A 228 5.94 -8.11 3.07
CA ALA A 228 7.22 -7.46 3.33
C ALA A 228 7.62 -7.54 4.81
N LEU A 229 6.67 -7.37 5.74
CA LEU A 229 6.92 -7.55 7.17
C LEU A 229 7.28 -9.00 7.50
N TYR A 230 6.55 -9.95 6.95
CA TYR A 230 6.79 -11.39 7.13
C TYR A 230 8.17 -11.81 6.61
N TRP A 231 8.52 -11.43 5.36
CA TRP A 231 9.83 -11.77 4.77
C TRP A 231 11.03 -11.12 5.46
N ASN A 232 10.79 -10.07 6.25
CA ASN A 232 11.80 -9.40 7.06
C ASN A 232 11.71 -9.77 8.55
N ASN A 233 10.96 -10.83 8.89
CA ASN A 233 10.80 -11.35 10.25
C ASN A 233 10.27 -10.31 11.25
N ILE A 234 9.45 -9.36 10.79
CA ILE A 234 8.78 -8.37 11.65
C ILE A 234 7.49 -8.96 12.22
N ILE A 235 6.77 -9.74 11.41
CA ILE A 235 5.59 -10.49 11.83
C ILE A 235 5.75 -11.97 11.51
N ASP A 236 5.05 -12.82 12.27
CA ASP A 236 4.97 -14.26 12.04
C ASP A 236 3.92 -14.61 10.95
N ASN A 237 3.71 -15.90 10.70
CA ASN A 237 2.74 -16.40 9.71
C ASN A 237 1.26 -16.22 10.13
N LYS A 238 1.02 -15.70 11.33
CA LYS A 238 -0.30 -15.35 11.88
C LYS A 238 -0.47 -13.84 12.02
N ASN A 239 0.44 -13.04 11.47
CA ASN A 239 0.51 -11.59 11.58
C ASN A 239 0.72 -11.05 13.01
N ASN A 240 1.29 -11.84 13.93
CA ASN A 240 1.73 -11.33 15.23
C ASN A 240 3.13 -10.74 15.09
N LEU A 241 3.45 -9.66 15.82
CA LEU A 241 4.81 -9.15 15.87
C LEU A 241 5.76 -10.21 16.47
N THR A 242 6.91 -10.37 15.83
CA THR A 242 8.04 -11.08 16.43
C THR A 242 8.74 -10.17 17.45
N ASP A 243 9.61 -10.74 18.29
CA ASP A 243 10.42 -9.95 19.24
C ASP A 243 11.30 -8.92 18.50
N GLN A 244 11.80 -9.29 17.32
CA GLN A 244 12.55 -8.39 16.45
C GLN A 244 11.68 -7.23 15.93
N GLY A 245 10.47 -7.55 15.47
CA GLY A 245 9.52 -6.55 14.98
C GLY A 245 9.09 -5.59 16.07
N PHE A 246 8.78 -6.12 17.26
CA PHE A 246 8.41 -5.34 18.43
C PHE A 246 9.54 -4.40 18.87
N SER A 247 10.77 -4.90 18.99
CA SER A 247 11.94 -4.11 19.34
C SER A 247 12.16 -2.97 18.35
N LEU A 248 12.17 -3.27 17.05
CA LEU A 248 12.37 -2.28 15.99
C LEU A 248 11.29 -1.19 15.99
N ILE A 249 10.02 -1.57 16.06
CA ILE A 249 8.91 -0.60 16.01
C ILE A 249 8.87 0.24 17.29
N SER A 250 9.13 -0.37 18.45
CA SER A 250 9.25 0.35 19.73
C SER A 250 10.37 1.38 19.70
N ASP A 251 11.55 1.00 19.21
CA ASP A 251 12.69 1.90 19.11
C ASP A 251 12.40 3.06 18.17
N LEU A 252 11.80 2.80 17.00
CA LEU A 252 11.36 3.85 16.10
C LEU A 252 10.29 4.74 16.76
N ALA A 253 9.29 4.18 17.45
CA ALA A 253 8.25 4.95 18.11
C ALA A 253 8.80 5.87 19.22
N ASN A 254 9.91 5.49 19.86
CA ASN A 254 10.59 6.30 20.87
C ASN A 254 11.35 7.49 20.29
N HIS A 255 11.84 7.38 19.05
CA HIS A 255 12.72 8.38 18.43
C HIS A 255 12.05 9.21 17.33
N TYR A 256 10.75 9.03 17.10
CA TYR A 256 10.01 9.84 16.15
C TYR A 256 8.78 10.47 16.77
N GLU A 257 8.47 11.68 16.31
CA GLU A 257 7.22 12.38 16.56
C GLU A 257 6.49 12.63 15.25
N LYS A 258 5.17 12.46 15.30
CA LYS A 258 4.29 12.76 14.18
C LYS A 258 3.89 14.23 14.27
N VAL A 259 4.33 15.03 13.30
CA VAL A 259 4.05 16.47 13.23
C VAL A 259 3.17 16.80 12.04
N GLU A 260 2.23 17.72 12.22
CA GLU A 260 1.41 18.25 11.12
C GLU A 260 2.24 19.22 10.27
N VAL A 261 2.05 19.18 8.94
CA VAL A 261 2.80 19.96 7.94
C VAL A 261 1.86 20.63 6.92
#